data_AF-N6X685-F1
#
_entry.id   AF-N6X685-F1
#
_cell.length_a   1.000
_cell.length_b   1.000
_cell.length_c   1.000
_cell.angle_alpha   90.00
_cell.angle_beta   90.00
_cell.angle_gamma   90.00
#
_symmetry.space_group_name_H-M   'P 1'
#
loop_
_entity.id
_entity.type
_entity.pdbx_description
1 polymer ?
#
loop_
_entity_poly.entity_id
_entity_poly.type
_entity_poly.pdbx_seq_one_letter_code
_entity_poly.pdbx_strand_id
1 'polypeptide(L)'
;MEAIALGGEPKRVAARELGLDVVEVPENEYAIVRLEGPVPECIHRGWRYVMESFLPEHGYRHSGAPDFEAYGPGDMCATDYEMELWVPIEKM
;
A
#
# COMPACT_ATOMS: atom_id res chain seq x y z
N MET A 1 -7.08 4.60 20.15
CA MET A 1 -6.14 4.30 19.05
C MET A 1 -5.69 2.87 19.26
N GLU A 2 -6.45 1.90 18.77
CA GLU A 2 -6.02 0.49 18.76
C GLU A 2 -5.17 0.32 17.49
N ALA A 3 -3.87 0.10 17.69
CA ALA A 3 -3.01 -0.35 16.62
C ALA A 3 -3.65 -1.59 15.96
N ILE A 4 -3.57 -1.66 14.63
CA ILE A 4 -4.06 -2.79 13.84
C ILE A 4 -3.14 -4.00 14.14
N ALA A 5 -3.35 -4.66 15.28
CA ALA A 5 -2.69 -5.90 15.64
C ALA A 5 -3.34 -7.05 14.87
N LEU A 6 -3.12 -7.12 13.56
CA LEU A 6 -3.80 -8.07 12.67
C LEU A 6 -3.40 -9.55 12.88
N GLY A 7 -2.42 -9.83 13.73
CA GLY A 7 -1.89 -11.18 13.94
C GLY A 7 -1.60 -11.48 15.40
N GLY A 8 -2.61 -11.84 16.19
CA GLY A 8 -2.37 -12.49 17.48
C GLY A 8 -1.54 -13.77 17.33
N GLU A 9 -0.90 -14.23 18.40
CA GLU A 9 0.02 -15.39 18.40
C GLU A 9 -0.49 -16.62 17.62
N PRO A 10 -1.79 -17.00 17.68
CA PRO A 10 -2.30 -18.14 16.92
C PRO A 10 -2.13 -18.01 15.40
N LYS A 11 -2.28 -16.80 14.83
CA LYS A 11 -2.11 -16.57 13.39
C LYS A 11 -0.64 -16.67 12.97
N ARG A 12 0.28 -16.26 13.86
CA ARG A 12 1.73 -16.31 13.60
C ARG A 12 2.26 -17.74 13.59
N VAL A 13 1.76 -18.58 14.50
CA VAL A 13 2.07 -20.02 14.51
C VAL A 13 1.58 -20.68 13.22
N ALA A 14 0.33 -20.46 12.83
CA ALA A 14 -0.22 -21.02 11.60
C ALA A 14 0.58 -20.60 10.35
N ALA A 15 1.00 -19.33 10.25
CA ALA A 15 1.84 -18.87 9.15
C ALA A 15 3.18 -19.64 9.08
N ARG A 16 3.85 -19.82 10.22
CA ARG A 16 5.12 -20.55 10.29
C ARG A 16 4.98 -22.03 9.96
N GLU A 17 3.89 -22.67 10.38
CA GLU A 17 3.59 -24.07 10.03
C GLU A 17 3.36 -24.26 8.52
N LEU A 18 2.88 -23.22 7.84
CA LEU A 18 2.76 -23.18 6.38
C LEU A 18 4.07 -22.80 5.66
N GLY A 19 5.16 -22.58 6.41
CA GLY A 19 6.46 -22.16 5.85
C GLY A 19 6.50 -20.71 5.39
N LEU A 20 5.62 -19.86 5.91
CA LEU A 20 5.56 -18.43 5.60
C LEU A 20 6.31 -17.61 6.65
N ASP A 21 6.87 -16.49 6.20
CA ASP A 21 7.44 -15.48 7.08
C ASP A 21 6.35 -14.54 7.63
N VAL A 22 6.59 -14.04 8.84
CA VAL A 22 5.75 -13.03 9.49
C VAL A 22 6.54 -11.73 9.53
N VAL A 23 6.00 -10.70 8.85
CA VAL A 23 6.57 -9.35 8.84
C VAL A 23 5.69 -8.45 9.68
N GLU A 24 6.31 -7.67 10.57
CA GLU A 24 5.64 -6.60 11.30
C GLU A 24 5.78 -5.29 10.52
N VAL A 25 4.65 -4.66 10.25
CA VAL A 25 4.62 -3.34 9.62
C VAL A 25 4.44 -2.31 10.74
N PRO A 26 5.39 -1.39 10.93
CA PRO A 26 5.25 -0.33 11.92
C PRO A 26 4.11 0.63 11.53
N GLU A 27 3.53 1.28 12.54
CA GLU A 27 2.59 2.39 12.31
C GLU A 27 3.29 3.50 11.53
N ASN A 28 2.58 4.07 10.55
CA ASN A 28 3.08 5.16 9.74
C ASN A 28 1.95 5.99 9.13
N GLU A 29 2.29 7.20 8.67
CA GLU A 29 1.38 8.04 7.89
C GLU A 29 1.49 7.65 6.41
N TYR A 30 0.35 7.59 5.70
CA TYR A 30 0.29 7.17 4.30
C TYR A 30 -0.46 8.20 3.45
N ALA A 31 0.08 8.47 2.27
CA ALA A 31 -0.68 9.03 1.17
C ALA A 31 -1.43 7.90 0.46
N ILE A 32 -2.76 7.97 0.44
CA ILE A 32 -3.61 6.97 -0.23
C ILE A 32 -4.13 7.57 -1.53
N VAL A 33 -3.78 6.96 -2.65
CA VAL A 33 -4.22 7.37 -3.99
C VAL A 33 -5.14 6.31 -4.56
N ARG A 34 -6.36 6.71 -4.91
CA ARG A 34 -7.31 5.87 -5.66
C ARG A 34 -6.95 5.88 -7.14
N LEU A 35 -6.95 4.70 -7.74
CA LEU A 35 -6.55 4.46 -9.11
C LEU A 35 -7.68 3.74 -9.84
N GLU A 36 -7.89 4.14 -11.09
CA GLU A 36 -8.90 3.55 -11.97
C GLU A 36 -8.24 3.08 -13.28
N GLY A 37 -8.69 1.92 -13.75
CA GLY A 37 -8.29 1.31 -15.00
C GLY A 37 -7.50 0.01 -14.82
N PRO A 38 -7.08 -0.60 -15.94
CA PRO A 38 -6.45 -1.91 -15.94
C PRO A 38 -5.08 -1.90 -15.26
N VAL A 39 -4.74 -3.02 -14.62
CA VAL A 39 -3.41 -3.30 -14.06
C VAL A 39 -2.54 -3.95 -15.15
N PRO A 40 -1.29 -3.49 -15.36
CA PRO A 40 -0.50 -2.59 -14.50
C PRO A 40 -0.54 -1.10 -14.88
N GLU A 41 -1.32 -0.68 -15.88
CA GLU A 41 -1.29 0.69 -16.38
C GLU A 41 -1.71 1.72 -15.32
N CYS A 42 -2.76 1.44 -14.54
CA CYS A 42 -3.24 2.36 -13.52
C CYS A 42 -2.23 2.55 -12.38
N ILE A 43 -1.59 1.47 -11.91
CA ILE A 43 -0.60 1.49 -10.83
C ILE A 43 0.70 2.17 -11.24
N HIS A 44 1.18 1.97 -12.47
CA HIS A 44 2.35 2.70 -12.98
C HIS A 44 2.10 4.21 -13.08
N ARG A 45 0.89 4.63 -13.48
CA ARG A 45 0.52 6.05 -13.47
C ARG A 45 0.43 6.60 -12.04
N GLY A 46 -0.14 5.83 -11.12
CA GLY A 46 -0.23 6.17 -9.69
C GLY A 46 1.14 6.43 -9.08
N TRP A 47 2.09 5.51 -9.28
CA TRP A 47 3.46 5.67 -8.80
C TRP A 47 4.15 6.91 -9.36
N ARG A 48 4.02 7.15 -10.67
CA ARG A 48 4.56 8.36 -11.31
C ARG A 48 4.00 9.63 -10.67
N TYR A 49 2.69 9.70 -10.53
CA TYR A 49 2.02 10.85 -9.90
C TYR A 49 2.49 11.08 -8.47
N VAL A 50 2.56 10.03 -7.65
CA VAL A 50 2.99 10.17 -6.26
C VAL A 50 4.42 10.69 -6.16
N MET A 51 5.34 10.04 -6.88
CA MET A 51 6.77 10.31 -6.77
C MET A 51 7.19 11.62 -7.45
N GLU A 52 6.64 11.92 -8.62
CA GLU A 52 7.09 13.06 -9.45
C GLU A 52 6.30 14.35 -9.16
N SER A 53 5.10 14.25 -8.57
CA SER A 53 4.23 15.41 -8.34
C SER A 53 3.79 15.54 -6.88
N PHE A 54 3.00 14.59 -6.37
CA PHE A 54 2.34 14.75 -5.07
C PHE A 54 3.33 14.99 -3.93
N LEU A 55 4.34 14.14 -3.78
CA LEU A 55 5.32 14.23 -2.70
C LEU A 55 6.09 15.57 -2.72
N PRO A 56 6.81 15.95 -3.80
CA PRO A 56 7.57 17.19 -3.81
C PRO A 56 6.69 18.45 -3.72
N GLU A 57 5.50 18.47 -4.35
CA GLU A 57 4.61 19.64 -4.33
C GLU A 57 4.03 19.93 -2.94
N HIS A 58 3.86 18.90 -2.11
CA HIS A 58 3.26 19.01 -0.77
C HIS A 58 4.29 18.96 0.36
N GLY A 59 5.59 18.92 0.05
CA GLY A 59 6.67 18.90 1.05
C GLY A 59 6.78 17.58 1.81
N TYR A 60 6.48 16.47 1.15
CA TYR A 60 6.62 15.12 1.68
C TYR A 60 7.71 14.34 0.96
N ARG A 61 8.26 13.35 1.64
CA ARG A 61 9.14 12.32 1.05
C ARG A 61 8.67 10.93 1.47
N HIS A 62 9.10 9.92 0.72
CA HIS A 62 8.89 8.53 1.11
C HIS A 62 9.60 8.25 2.44
N SER A 63 8.90 7.68 3.42
CA SER A 63 9.45 7.52 4.78
C SER A 63 10.38 6.31 4.93
N GLY A 64 10.39 5.40 3.94
CA GLY A 64 11.16 4.15 3.97
C GLY A 64 10.44 2.98 4.63
N ALA A 65 9.23 3.17 5.15
CA ALA A 65 8.37 2.07 5.56
C ALA A 65 7.83 1.30 4.32
N PRO A 66 7.19 0.13 4.50
CA PRO A 66 6.63 -0.63 3.39
C PRO A 66 5.44 0.07 2.70
N ASP A 67 5.39 -0.04 1.38
CA ASP A 67 4.24 0.36 0.56
C ASP A 67 3.15 -0.72 0.50
N PHE A 68 1.93 -0.32 0.17
CA PHE A 68 0.85 -1.26 -0.14
C PHE A 68 0.16 -0.96 -1.48
N GLU A 69 -0.04 -2.01 -2.26
CA GLU A 69 -0.94 -2.03 -3.41
C GLU A 69 -2.20 -2.80 -3.00
N ALA A 70 -3.29 -2.08 -2.77
CA ALA A 70 -4.55 -2.66 -2.34
C ALA A 70 -5.45 -2.91 -3.56
N TYR A 71 -5.42 -4.14 -4.04
CA TYR A 71 -6.20 -4.61 -5.18
C TYR A 71 -7.68 -4.74 -4.80
N GLY A 72 -8.55 -3.99 -5.48
CA GLY A 72 -10.00 -4.08 -5.31
C GLY A 72 -10.58 -5.40 -5.80
N PRO A 73 -11.86 -5.68 -5.51
CA PRO A 73 -12.55 -6.85 -6.03
C PRO A 73 -12.86 -6.68 -7.52
N GLY A 74 -12.81 -7.78 -8.30
CA GLY A 74 -13.28 -7.79 -9.69
C GLY A 74 -12.19 -8.20 -10.69
N ASP A 75 -12.42 -7.86 -11.96
CA ASP A 75 -11.48 -8.13 -13.05
C ASP A 75 -10.45 -7.01 -13.17
N MET A 76 -9.19 -7.32 -12.87
CA MET A 76 -8.07 -6.38 -12.93
C MET A 76 -7.76 -5.85 -14.34
N CYS A 77 -8.32 -6.47 -15.38
CA CYS A 77 -8.20 -6.03 -16.76
C CYS A 77 -9.32 -5.06 -17.18
N ALA A 78 -10.33 -4.83 -16.33
CA ALA A 78 -11.45 -3.97 -16.66
C ALA A 78 -11.04 -2.49 -16.71
N THR A 79 -11.68 -1.71 -17.58
CA THR A 79 -11.39 -0.29 -17.76
C THR A 79 -11.83 0.58 -16.58
N ASP A 80 -12.76 0.07 -15.78
CA ASP A 80 -13.33 0.65 -14.57
C ASP A 80 -12.85 -0.06 -13.30
N TYR A 81 -11.81 -0.90 -13.39
CA TYR A 81 -11.22 -1.54 -12.22
C TYR A 81 -10.64 -0.50 -11.26
N GLU A 82 -10.92 -0.65 -9.97
CA GLU A 82 -10.44 0.25 -8.91
C GLU A 82 -9.43 -0.44 -8.00
N MET A 83 -8.37 0.27 -7.65
CA MET A 83 -7.42 -0.13 -6.62
C MET A 83 -6.86 1.09 -5.90
N GLU A 84 -6.13 0.87 -4.81
CA GLU A 84 -5.47 1.94 -4.08
C GLU A 84 -3.96 1.70 -3.99
N LEU A 85 -3.19 2.78 -4.13
CA LEU A 85 -1.76 2.83 -3.84
C LEU A 85 -1.54 3.61 -2.54
N TRP A 86 -0.92 2.95 -1.56
CA TRP A 86 -0.67 3.50 -0.23
C TRP A 86 0.83 3.67 -0.07
N VAL A 87 1.28 4.92 -0.12
CA VAL A 87 2.71 5.28 -0.05
C VAL A 87 3.01 5.87 1.32
N PRO A 88 3.98 5.35 2.08
CA PRO A 88 4.34 5.87 3.38
C PRO A 88 5.09 7.19 3.26
N ILE A 89 4.65 8.18 4.03
CA ILE A 89 5.15 9.56 3.92
C ILE A 89 5.72 10.09 5.23
N GLU A 90 6.64 11.02 5.11
CA GLU A 90 7.07 11.90 6.20
C GLU A 90 7.33 13.30 5.66
N LYS A 91 7.22 14.32 6.52
CA LYS A 91 7.53 15.71 6.12
C LYS A 91 9.01 15.87 5.80
N MET A 92 9.30 16.66 4.79
CA MET A 92 10.65 17.14 4.47
C MET A 92 11.13 18.19 5.47
#